data_AF-A0A2C6MJD8-F1
#
_entry.id   AF-A0A2C6MJD8-F1
#
_cell.length_a   1.000
_cell.length_b   1.000
_cell.length_c   1.000
_cell.angle_alpha   90.00
_cell.angle_beta   90.00
_cell.angle_gamma   90.00
#
_symmetry.space_group_name_H-M   'P 1'
#
loop_
_entity.id
_entity.type
_entity.pdbx_description
1 polymer ?
#
loop_
_entity_poly.entity_id
_entity_poly.type
_entity_poly.pdbx_seq_one_letter_code
_entity_poly.pdbx_strand_id
1 'polypeptide(L)'
;MRKLFTMLMLAIMMVTMAVPPAFAVEDIIPTNVGGGVDTSKPDPNFLPVEGGKSAQNPTNPPVINSTIKIFVNGKQIISDVPPFVDRANRTQAPFRAIGEALGCKVTWVNEAQKVVCEKAGFKVEMTIGKKTFTVNGVNKTMDTAPLIKNGRTFIPVRALGEALNCNVNWDQANNTVYITSK
;
A
#
# COMPACT_ATOMS: atom_id res chain seq x y z
N MET A 1 -51.05 -15.91 31.75
CA MET A 1 -51.00 -15.35 30.37
C MET A 1 -49.70 -15.81 29.73
N ARG A 2 -49.81 -16.56 28.63
CA ARG A 2 -48.74 -17.32 27.97
C ARG A 2 -47.73 -16.37 27.31
N LYS A 3 -46.45 -16.43 27.68
CA LYS A 3 -45.39 -15.78 26.92
C LYS A 3 -45.05 -16.67 25.72
N LEU A 4 -45.55 -16.19 24.60
CA LEU A 4 -45.39 -16.63 23.24
C LEU A 4 -43.98 -16.27 22.73
N PHE A 5 -43.58 -16.91 21.63
CA PHE A 5 -42.40 -16.65 20.79
C PHE A 5 -41.10 -17.38 21.11
N THR A 6 -41.15 -18.68 20.85
CA THR A 6 -40.03 -19.39 20.22
C THR A 6 -40.32 -19.48 18.72
N MET A 7 -39.31 -19.20 17.90
CA MET A 7 -39.05 -19.77 16.56
C MET A 7 -39.91 -19.29 15.37
N LEU A 8 -39.28 -18.62 14.38
CA LEU A 8 -39.18 -19.12 12.99
C LEU A 8 -38.26 -18.24 12.12
N MET A 9 -37.38 -18.92 11.38
CA MET A 9 -36.49 -18.41 10.35
C MET A 9 -37.21 -17.62 9.24
N LEU A 10 -36.57 -16.56 8.73
CA LEU A 10 -36.60 -16.31 7.30
C LEU A 10 -35.25 -15.76 6.81
N ALA A 11 -34.54 -16.62 6.10
CA ALA A 11 -33.37 -16.28 5.31
C ALA A 11 -33.83 -15.63 4.00
N ILE A 12 -33.32 -14.44 3.68
CA ILE A 12 -33.32 -13.93 2.30
C ILE A 12 -31.89 -13.52 1.97
N MET A 13 -31.26 -14.48 1.30
CA MET A 13 -29.98 -14.42 0.63
C MET A 13 -30.19 -13.64 -0.68
N MET A 14 -29.68 -12.41 -0.77
CA MET A 14 -29.46 -11.76 -2.06
C MET A 14 -27.95 -11.77 -2.33
N VAL A 15 -27.53 -12.78 -3.09
CA VAL A 15 -26.24 -12.85 -3.76
C VAL A 15 -26.34 -11.97 -5.00
N THR A 16 -25.66 -10.84 -5.02
CA THR A 16 -25.34 -10.14 -6.27
C THR A 16 -23.88 -10.43 -6.60
N MET A 17 -23.66 -11.36 -7.52
CA MET A 17 -22.35 -11.61 -8.12
C MET A 17 -22.04 -10.46 -9.09
N ALA A 18 -21.17 -9.54 -8.69
CA ALA A 18 -20.52 -8.64 -9.63
C ALA A 18 -19.25 -9.34 -10.15
N VAL A 19 -19.35 -9.93 -11.34
CA VAL A 19 -18.22 -10.40 -12.13
C VAL A 19 -17.39 -9.18 -12.55
N PRO A 20 -16.10 -9.04 -12.18
CA PRO A 20 -15.28 -7.97 -12.73
C PRO A 20 -14.99 -8.26 -14.21
N PRO A 21 -15.18 -7.29 -15.14
CA PRO A 21 -14.75 -7.46 -16.52
C PRO A 21 -13.22 -7.54 -16.60
N ALA A 22 -12.78 -8.44 -17.47
CA ALA A 22 -11.40 -8.84 -17.71
C ALA A 22 -10.47 -7.67 -18.04
N PHE A 23 -9.22 -7.80 -17.57
CA PHE A 23 -8.07 -7.05 -18.08
C PHE A 23 -7.87 -7.44 -19.56
N ALA A 24 -8.13 -6.52 -20.48
CA ALA A 24 -7.65 -6.60 -21.84
C ALA A 24 -6.35 -5.80 -21.95
N VAL A 25 -5.25 -6.50 -22.24
CA VAL A 25 -4.02 -5.95 -22.79
C VAL A 25 -4.17 -6.11 -24.30
N GLU A 26 -4.25 -5.01 -25.03
CA GLU A 26 -4.06 -5.03 -26.48
C GLU A 26 -2.91 -4.08 -26.83
N ASP A 27 -1.87 -4.68 -27.39
CA ASP A 27 -0.72 -4.07 -28.00
C ASP A 27 -1.15 -3.19 -29.19
N ILE A 28 -0.76 -1.92 -29.18
CA ILE A 28 -0.67 -1.13 -30.41
C ILE A 28 0.71 -0.47 -30.43
N ILE A 29 1.61 -1.06 -31.21
CA ILE A 29 2.82 -0.40 -31.71
C ILE A 29 2.39 0.40 -32.96
N PRO A 30 2.44 1.75 -32.98
CA PRO A 30 2.35 2.45 -34.24
C PRO A 30 3.66 2.27 -35.02
N THR A 31 3.51 1.68 -36.19
CA THR A 31 4.53 1.48 -37.22
C THR A 31 5.17 2.79 -37.67
N ASN A 32 6.50 2.74 -37.75
CA ASN A 32 7.41 3.67 -38.40
C ASN A 32 6.88 4.17 -39.76
N VAL A 33 6.78 5.50 -39.93
CA VAL A 33 6.61 6.14 -41.23
C VAL A 33 7.84 7.00 -41.48
N GLY A 34 8.71 6.56 -42.38
CA GLY A 34 9.94 7.25 -42.76
C GLY A 34 9.64 8.52 -43.56
N GLY A 35 10.16 9.65 -43.09
CA GLY A 35 10.36 10.87 -43.88
C GLY A 35 11.85 11.10 -44.03
N GLY A 36 12.36 11.06 -45.26
CA GLY A 36 13.78 11.26 -45.57
C GLY A 36 14.20 12.71 -45.30
N VAL A 37 15.23 12.89 -44.47
CA VAL A 37 16.03 14.12 -44.41
C VAL A 37 17.16 13.96 -45.44
N ASP A 38 17.08 14.75 -46.51
CA ASP A 38 18.19 14.96 -47.44
C ASP A 38 19.31 15.73 -46.72
N THR A 39 20.49 15.11 -46.59
CA THR A 39 21.65 15.65 -45.85
C THR A 39 22.70 16.29 -46.77
N SER A 40 22.37 16.58 -48.03
CA SER A 40 23.36 17.00 -49.02
C SER A 40 23.63 18.52 -49.12
N LYS A 41 23.15 19.35 -48.18
CA LYS A 41 23.41 20.80 -48.22
C LYS A 41 23.77 21.39 -46.84
N PRO A 42 25.00 21.88 -46.61
CA PRO A 42 25.31 22.68 -45.43
C PRO A 42 24.65 24.07 -45.55
N ASP A 43 23.89 24.46 -44.52
CA ASP A 43 23.29 25.79 -44.42
C ASP A 43 24.39 26.84 -44.15
N PRO A 44 24.57 27.83 -45.04
CA PRO A 44 25.65 28.83 -44.92
C PRO A 44 25.48 29.83 -43.77
N ASN A 45 24.40 29.79 -43.00
CA ASN A 45 24.13 30.78 -41.93
C ASN A 45 24.24 30.24 -40.50
N PHE A 46 24.87 29.09 -40.28
CA PHE A 46 25.07 28.58 -38.92
C PHE A 46 26.33 29.19 -38.28
N LEU A 47 26.13 30.18 -37.40
CA LEU A 47 27.19 30.70 -36.53
C LEU A 47 27.48 29.67 -35.40
N PRO A 48 28.75 29.44 -35.03
CA PRO A 48 29.07 28.52 -33.93
C PRO A 48 28.76 29.16 -32.57
N VAL A 49 27.81 28.59 -31.83
CA VAL A 49 27.65 28.85 -30.39
C VAL A 49 28.49 27.84 -29.61
N GLU A 50 29.73 28.23 -29.28
CA GLU A 50 30.51 27.57 -28.23
C GLU A 50 30.11 28.12 -26.85
N GLY A 51 29.84 27.22 -25.91
CA GLY A 51 29.59 27.55 -24.51
C GLY A 51 28.78 26.47 -23.79
N GLY A 52 29.43 25.34 -23.48
CA GLY A 52 28.77 24.15 -22.96
C GLY A 52 28.11 24.29 -21.59
N LYS A 53 27.01 23.55 -21.39
CA LYS A 53 26.80 22.68 -20.23
C LYS A 53 26.12 21.39 -20.68
N SER A 54 26.77 20.30 -20.31
CA SER A 54 26.46 18.91 -20.60
C SER A 54 25.05 18.48 -20.18
N ALA A 55 24.46 17.66 -21.04
CA ALA A 55 23.29 16.79 -20.90
C ALA A 55 22.87 16.34 -19.48
N GLN A 56 21.63 16.64 -19.14
CA GLN A 56 20.73 15.75 -18.38
C GLN A 56 19.28 15.99 -18.84
N ASN A 57 18.80 15.21 -19.81
CA ASN A 57 17.39 14.81 -19.77
C ASN A 57 17.30 13.33 -20.11
N PRO A 58 17.13 12.49 -19.08
CA PRO A 58 16.30 11.31 -19.23
C PRO A 58 15.11 11.39 -18.27
N THR A 59 13.93 11.37 -18.87
CA THR A 59 12.61 11.14 -18.27
C THR A 59 12.54 9.77 -17.58
N ASN A 60 13.12 9.68 -16.39
CA ASN A 60 12.80 8.63 -15.44
C ASN A 60 12.34 9.31 -14.15
N PRO A 61 11.08 9.14 -13.69
CA PRO A 61 10.77 9.52 -12.31
C PRO A 61 11.76 8.79 -11.41
N PRO A 62 12.29 9.44 -10.36
CA PRO A 62 13.26 8.82 -9.48
C PRO A 62 12.69 7.50 -8.98
N VAL A 63 13.28 6.39 -9.40
CA VAL A 63 12.95 5.07 -8.90
C VAL A 63 13.45 5.07 -7.46
N ILE A 64 12.56 5.39 -6.53
CA ILE A 64 12.85 5.30 -5.10
C ILE A 64 12.94 3.80 -4.79
N ASN A 65 14.14 3.24 -4.96
CA ASN A 65 14.49 1.95 -4.38
C ASN A 65 14.18 2.07 -2.89
N SER A 66 13.07 1.47 -2.45
CA SER A 66 12.50 1.74 -1.14
C SER A 66 13.38 1.09 -0.07
N THR A 67 14.39 1.82 0.40
CA THR A 67 15.33 1.48 1.49
C THR A 67 14.67 1.59 2.87
N ILE A 68 13.34 1.57 2.95
CA ILE A 68 12.62 1.82 4.18
C ILE A 68 12.85 0.66 5.14
N LYS A 69 13.40 0.96 6.31
CA LYS A 69 13.61 -0.03 7.38
C LYS A 69 12.51 0.10 8.41
N ILE A 70 12.15 -1.02 9.04
CA ILE A 70 11.19 -1.04 10.13
C ILE A 70 11.81 -1.76 11.31
N PHE A 71 11.83 -1.10 12.47
CA PHE A 71 12.24 -1.67 13.74
C PHE A 71 11.04 -1.77 14.66
N VAL A 72 10.83 -2.94 15.25
CA VAL A 72 9.80 -3.18 16.26
C VAL A 72 10.51 -3.58 17.55
N ASN A 73 10.30 -2.80 18.61
CA ASN A 73 10.94 -3.00 19.92
C ASN A 73 12.47 -3.21 19.81
N GLY A 74 13.13 -2.40 18.97
CA GLY A 74 14.58 -2.46 18.73
C GLY A 74 15.06 -3.55 17.77
N LYS A 75 14.19 -4.45 17.32
CA LYS A 75 14.53 -5.49 16.34
C LYS A 75 14.12 -5.08 14.93
N GLN A 76 15.06 -5.13 13.97
CA GLN A 76 14.73 -4.91 12.56
C GLN A 76 13.85 -6.05 12.05
N ILE A 77 12.76 -5.69 11.39
CA ILE A 77 11.85 -6.63 10.74
C ILE A 77 12.23 -6.75 9.28
N ILE A 78 12.46 -7.99 8.85
CA ILE A 78 12.73 -8.35 7.46
C ILE A 78 11.50 -9.07 6.93
N SER A 79 11.02 -8.65 5.77
CA SER A 79 9.94 -9.30 5.02
C SER A 79 10.42 -9.58 3.61
N ASP A 80 9.81 -10.58 2.99
CA ASP A 80 9.97 -10.92 1.58
C ASP A 80 9.57 -9.79 0.61
N VAL A 81 8.65 -8.92 1.02
CA VAL A 81 8.27 -7.71 0.27
C VAL A 81 8.63 -6.45 1.07
N PRO A 82 9.26 -5.44 0.45
CA PRO A 82 9.69 -4.25 1.16
C PRO A 82 8.50 -3.33 1.47
N PRO A 83 8.56 -2.57 2.59
CA PRO A 83 7.65 -1.47 2.82
C PRO A 83 7.87 -0.34 1.79
N PHE A 84 6.86 0.49 1.59
CA PHE A 84 6.90 1.60 0.64
C PHE A 84 6.07 2.79 1.15
N VAL A 85 6.31 3.98 0.60
CA VAL A 85 5.46 5.15 0.83
C VAL A 85 4.40 5.21 -0.28
N ASP A 86 3.13 5.34 0.09
CA ASP A 86 2.04 5.46 -0.87
C ASP A 86 1.79 6.90 -1.34
N ARG A 87 0.80 7.09 -2.22
CA ARG A 87 0.41 8.40 -2.75
C ARG A 87 -0.11 9.37 -1.69
N ALA A 88 -0.51 8.88 -0.52
CA ALA A 88 -0.95 9.70 0.60
C ALA A 88 0.21 10.06 1.56
N ASN A 89 1.45 9.81 1.14
CA ASN A 89 2.65 10.03 1.94
C ASN A 89 2.64 9.26 3.28
N ARG A 90 2.13 8.03 3.26
CA ARG A 90 2.11 7.12 4.41
C ARG A 90 2.93 5.88 4.12
N THR A 91 3.69 5.43 5.12
CA THR A 91 4.44 4.18 5.04
C THR A 91 3.48 3.00 5.15
N GLN A 92 3.41 2.24 4.07
CA GLN A 92 2.73 0.97 3.93
C GLN A 92 3.71 -0.16 4.19
N ALA A 93 3.33 -1.14 4.99
CA ALA A 93 4.20 -2.25 5.30
C ALA A 93 3.45 -3.57 5.47
N PRO A 94 4.14 -4.72 5.32
CA PRO A 94 3.50 -6.04 5.40
C PRO A 94 2.86 -6.26 6.76
N PHE A 95 1.53 -6.43 6.77
CA PHE A 95 0.74 -6.52 7.98
C PHE A 95 1.21 -7.65 8.91
N ARG A 96 1.44 -8.84 8.34
CA ARG A 96 1.83 -10.03 9.10
C ARG A 96 3.16 -9.81 9.82
N ALA A 97 4.17 -9.30 9.12
CA ALA A 97 5.51 -9.09 9.68
C ALA A 97 5.48 -8.13 10.88
N ILE A 98 4.72 -7.03 10.79
CA ILE A 98 4.60 -6.07 11.90
C ILE A 98 3.74 -6.62 13.02
N GLY A 99 2.58 -7.21 12.69
CA GLY A 99 1.65 -7.75 13.67
C GLY A 99 2.31 -8.85 14.53
N GLU A 100 2.99 -9.80 13.91
CA GLU A 100 3.69 -10.88 14.62
C GLU A 100 4.86 -10.33 15.46
N ALA A 101 5.62 -9.37 14.93
CA ALA A 101 6.70 -8.72 15.68
C ALA A 101 6.19 -7.94 16.91
N LEU A 102 4.97 -7.41 16.84
CA LEU A 102 4.28 -6.78 17.96
C LEU A 102 3.62 -7.79 18.90
N GLY A 103 3.65 -9.09 18.58
CA GLY A 103 3.05 -10.16 19.38
C GLY A 103 1.54 -10.33 19.15
N CYS A 104 0.99 -9.84 18.04
CA CYS A 104 -0.38 -10.17 17.65
C CYS A 104 -0.47 -11.59 17.09
N LYS A 105 -1.60 -12.24 17.36
CA LYS A 105 -2.15 -13.26 16.47
C LYS A 105 -2.76 -12.57 15.25
N VAL A 106 -2.22 -12.89 14.07
CA VAL A 106 -2.64 -12.30 12.80
C VAL A 106 -3.53 -13.28 12.02
N THR A 107 -4.73 -12.83 11.65
CA THR A 107 -5.70 -13.63 10.88
C THR A 107 -6.14 -12.89 9.64
N TRP A 108 -6.29 -13.62 8.52
CA TRP A 108 -6.96 -13.14 7.31
C TRP A 108 -8.37 -13.71 7.25
N VAL A 109 -9.37 -12.87 7.00
CA VAL A 109 -10.75 -13.27 6.81
C VAL A 109 -11.10 -13.01 5.34
N ASN A 110 -11.16 -14.09 4.56
CA ASN A 110 -11.28 -14.03 3.11
C ASN A 110 -12.60 -13.43 2.64
N GLU A 111 -13.72 -13.87 3.23
CA GLU A 111 -15.08 -13.46 2.87
C GLU A 111 -15.29 -11.95 2.98
N ALA A 112 -14.69 -11.34 4.01
CA ALA A 112 -14.79 -9.91 4.27
C ALA A 112 -13.59 -9.11 3.76
N GLN A 113 -12.61 -9.77 3.12
CA GLN A 113 -11.32 -9.20 2.73
C GLN A 113 -10.73 -8.28 3.82
N LYS A 114 -10.61 -8.82 5.04
CA LYS A 114 -10.09 -8.07 6.19
C LYS A 114 -8.95 -8.80 6.88
N VAL A 115 -8.06 -8.02 7.46
CA VAL A 115 -7.04 -8.50 8.38
C VAL A 115 -7.45 -8.22 9.82
N VAL A 116 -7.12 -9.15 10.71
CA VAL A 116 -7.38 -9.07 12.14
C VAL A 116 -6.08 -9.25 12.91
N CYS A 117 -5.77 -8.33 13.82
CA CYS A 117 -4.67 -8.39 14.80
C CYS A 117 -5.30 -8.56 16.18
N GLU A 118 -4.94 -9.62 16.91
CA GLU A 118 -5.39 -9.83 18.28
C GLU A 118 -4.20 -9.92 19.23
N LYS A 119 -4.16 -9.07 20.26
CA LYS A 119 -3.12 -9.05 21.30
C LYS A 119 -3.74 -8.54 22.60
N ALA A 120 -3.62 -9.29 23.70
CA ALA A 120 -4.06 -8.95 25.07
C ALA A 120 -4.77 -7.58 25.25
N GLY A 121 -6.10 -7.55 25.10
CA GLY A 121 -6.92 -6.34 25.26
C GLY A 121 -7.11 -5.48 24.00
N PHE A 122 -6.51 -5.87 22.87
CA PHE A 122 -6.64 -5.23 21.57
C PHE A 122 -7.08 -6.22 20.51
N LYS A 123 -8.13 -5.85 19.78
CA LYS A 123 -8.59 -6.48 18.55
C LYS A 123 -8.72 -5.39 17.48
N VAL A 124 -7.84 -5.45 16.48
CA VAL A 124 -7.80 -4.48 15.38
C VAL A 124 -8.28 -5.16 14.11
N GLU A 125 -9.32 -4.64 13.47
CA GLU A 125 -9.84 -5.15 12.21
C GLU A 125 -9.74 -4.09 11.11
N MET A 126 -8.97 -4.36 10.06
CA MET A 126 -8.79 -3.46 8.92
C MET A 126 -9.24 -4.15 7.64
N THR A 127 -10.09 -3.49 6.86
CA THR A 127 -10.63 -4.02 5.60
C THR A 127 -9.89 -3.44 4.41
N ILE A 128 -9.58 -4.28 3.40
CA ILE A 128 -8.90 -3.84 2.18
C ILE A 128 -9.70 -2.73 1.48
N GLY A 129 -9.02 -1.66 1.07
CA GLY A 129 -9.63 -0.54 0.34
C GLY A 129 -10.52 0.39 1.19
N LYS A 130 -10.67 0.14 2.49
CA LYS A 130 -11.44 1.01 3.41
C LYS A 130 -10.50 1.82 4.28
N LYS A 131 -10.84 3.10 4.49
CA LYS A 131 -10.15 4.00 5.43
C LYS A 131 -10.72 3.94 6.85
N THR A 132 -11.84 3.25 7.03
CA THR A 132 -12.42 2.95 8.33
C THR A 132 -11.94 1.60 8.82
N PHE A 133 -11.68 1.49 10.12
CA PHE A 133 -11.27 0.26 10.79
C PHE A 133 -11.82 0.23 12.20
N THR A 134 -11.71 -0.91 12.89
CA THR A 134 -12.15 -1.01 14.28
C THR A 134 -11.00 -1.35 15.22
N VAL A 135 -11.08 -0.81 16.44
CA VAL A 135 -10.24 -1.20 17.58
C VAL A 135 -11.20 -1.56 18.71
N ASN A 136 -11.20 -2.83 19.13
CA ASN A 136 -12.12 -3.35 20.14
C ASN A 136 -13.60 -3.04 19.81
N GLY A 137 -13.97 -3.13 18.54
CA GLY A 137 -15.32 -2.82 18.04
C GLY A 137 -15.63 -1.33 17.88
N VAL A 138 -14.75 -0.43 18.31
CA VAL A 138 -14.91 1.02 18.13
C VAL A 138 -14.37 1.45 16.78
N ASN A 139 -15.18 2.15 15.99
CA ASN A 139 -14.77 2.68 14.70
C ASN A 139 -13.69 3.77 14.84
N LYS A 140 -12.69 3.69 13.96
CA LYS A 140 -11.59 4.63 13.80
C LYS A 140 -11.35 4.87 12.31
N THR A 141 -10.60 5.93 12.00
CA THR A 141 -10.23 6.31 10.63
C THR A 141 -8.72 6.38 10.48
N MET A 142 -8.24 6.12 9.26
CA MET A 142 -6.84 6.24 8.87
C MET A 142 -6.73 7.00 7.55
N ASP A 143 -5.58 7.61 7.29
CA ASP A 143 -5.40 8.53 6.15
C ASP A 143 -5.44 7.81 4.80
N THR A 144 -5.00 6.56 4.79
CA THR A 144 -4.89 5.71 3.60
C THR A 144 -5.35 4.29 3.94
N ALA A 145 -5.81 3.57 2.92
CA ALA A 145 -6.42 2.26 3.10
C ALA A 145 -5.38 1.13 3.07
N PRO A 146 -5.63 0.00 3.76
CA PRO A 146 -4.94 -1.24 3.51
C PRO A 146 -5.14 -1.70 2.06
N LEU A 147 -4.14 -2.36 1.52
CA LEU A 147 -4.17 -2.87 0.15
C LEU A 147 -3.46 -4.21 0.04
N ILE A 148 -3.79 -4.96 -1.01
CA ILE A 148 -3.04 -6.15 -1.39
C ILE A 148 -2.11 -5.79 -2.54
N LYS A 149 -0.82 -6.08 -2.38
CA LYS A 149 0.20 -5.92 -3.41
C LYS A 149 1.15 -7.12 -3.34
N ASN A 150 1.50 -7.70 -4.49
CA ASN A 150 2.41 -8.85 -4.58
C ASN A 150 1.99 -10.02 -3.66
N GLY A 151 0.69 -10.30 -3.55
CA GLY A 151 0.18 -11.38 -2.69
C GLY A 151 0.38 -11.16 -1.19
N ARG A 152 0.61 -9.92 -0.76
CA ARG A 152 0.78 -9.54 0.65
C ARG A 152 -0.15 -8.38 1.00
N THR A 153 -0.68 -8.41 2.21
CA THR A 153 -1.48 -7.29 2.74
C THR A 153 -0.56 -6.24 3.33
N PHE A 154 -0.70 -5.02 2.83
CA PHE A 154 -0.03 -3.83 3.32
C PHE A 154 -1.01 -2.98 4.11
N ILE A 155 -0.52 -2.41 5.21
CA ILE A 155 -1.27 -1.53 6.08
C ILE A 155 -0.47 -0.27 6.43
N PRO A 156 -1.14 0.84 6.78
CA PRO A 156 -0.45 2.03 7.25
C PRO A 156 0.17 1.74 8.63
N VAL A 157 1.49 1.83 8.73
CA VAL A 157 2.22 1.44 9.95
C VAL A 157 1.74 2.21 11.18
N ARG A 158 1.53 3.53 11.02
CA ARG A 158 1.04 4.40 12.09
C ARG A 158 -0.34 3.99 12.59
N ALA A 159 -1.26 3.65 11.69
CA ALA A 159 -2.61 3.27 12.06
C ALA A 159 -2.62 2.00 12.93
N LEU A 160 -1.82 0.99 12.58
CA LEU A 160 -1.70 -0.22 13.40
C LEU A 160 -1.00 0.07 14.74
N GLY A 161 0.09 0.84 14.73
CA GLY A 161 0.81 1.19 15.94
C GLY A 161 -0.07 1.94 16.94
N GLU A 162 -0.78 2.98 16.51
CA GLU A 162 -1.71 3.73 17.36
C GLU A 162 -2.85 2.86 17.88
N ALA A 163 -3.41 1.98 17.03
CA ALA A 163 -4.46 1.05 17.40
C ALA A 163 -4.04 0.05 18.50
N LEU A 164 -2.76 -0.31 18.53
CA LEU A 164 -2.15 -1.19 19.53
C LEU A 164 -1.49 -0.40 20.68
N ASN A 165 -1.79 0.89 20.81
CA ASN A 165 -1.21 1.80 21.81
C ASN A 165 0.34 1.82 21.82
N CYS A 166 0.97 1.69 20.65
CA CYS A 166 2.42 1.79 20.47
C CYS A 166 2.84 3.24 20.16
N ASN A 167 4.10 3.56 20.39
CA ASN A 167 4.76 4.75 19.85
C ASN A 167 5.30 4.43 18.44
N VAL A 168 5.02 5.30 17.48
CA VAL A 168 5.51 5.18 16.10
C VAL A 168 6.28 6.44 15.73
N ASN A 169 7.58 6.30 15.52
CA ASN A 169 8.46 7.39 15.10
C ASN A 169 9.01 7.13 13.70
N TRP A 170 9.13 8.20 12.91
CA TRP A 170 9.75 8.17 11.60
C TRP A 170 11.06 8.96 11.64
N ASP A 171 12.15 8.28 11.32
CA ASP A 171 13.47 8.88 11.12
C ASP A 171 13.68 9.14 9.64
N GLN A 172 13.58 10.41 9.25
CA GLN A 172 13.74 10.87 7.88
C GLN A 172 15.17 10.70 7.37
N ALA A 173 16.18 10.87 8.21
CA ALA A 173 17.58 10.80 7.78
C ALA A 173 17.96 9.36 7.38
N ASN A 174 17.42 8.38 8.11
CA ASN A 174 17.70 6.97 7.89
C ASN A 174 16.58 6.21 7.15
N ASN A 175 15.52 6.90 6.72
CA ASN A 175 14.30 6.30 6.15
C ASN A 175 13.79 5.11 6.98
N THR A 176 13.72 5.29 8.30
CA THR A 176 13.45 4.19 9.24
C THR A 176 12.21 4.47 10.07
N VAL A 177 11.30 3.50 10.14
CA VAL A 177 10.18 3.50 11.09
C VAL A 177 10.60 2.76 12.35
N TYR A 178 10.44 3.39 13.50
CA TYR A 178 10.57 2.76 14.82
C TYR A 178 9.20 2.60 15.45
N ILE A 179 8.87 1.38 15.86
CA ILE A 179 7.65 1.03 16.58
C ILE A 179 8.06 0.49 17.95
N THR A 180 7.56 1.12 19.02
CA THR A 180 7.85 0.71 20.40
C THR A 180 6.54 0.52 21.15
N SER A 181 6.35 -0.66 21.74
CA SER A 181 5.23 -0.91 22.65
C SER A 181 5.37 -0.05 23.92
N LYS A 182 4.27 0.49 24.44
CA LYS A 182 4.25 1.22 25.71
C LYS A 182 4.18 0.28 26.91
#